data_AF-A0A927J340-F1
#
_entry.id   AF-A0A927J340-F1
#
_cell.length_a   1.000
_cell.length_b   1.000
_cell.length_c   1.000
_cell.angle_alpha   90.00
_cell.angle_beta   90.00
_cell.angle_gamma   90.00
#
_symmetry.space_group_name_H-M   'P 1'
#
loop_
_entity.id
_entity.type
_entity.pdbx_description
1 polymer ?
#
loop_
_entity_poly.entity_id
_entity_poly.type
_entity_poly.pdbx_seq_one_letter_code
_entity_poly.pdbx_strand_id
1 'polypeptide(L)'
;MKNRFLLVTLIIIIFLYENTSPYWINNIGTSAWIVSLAYFVIFIFAIGYLIYSIVRSVQAKFKDKKNNALTLLLIIVMAIPLIFSGGIFSKKHFYKGELLVAYLDGVAGNNGWLTLYGNNTYEYDYSFSTHLKGKYKVVNDTIYFDSPRGESTYNFDYATLWKDKSNLTFGKDSIGFSYMSVIKINY
;
A
#
# COMPACT_ATOMS: atom_id res chain seq x y z
N MET A 1 13.36 -17.22 29.21
CA MET A 1 12.15 -16.45 28.84
C MET A 1 12.44 -15.25 27.94
N LYS A 2 13.49 -14.45 28.20
CA LYS A 2 13.85 -13.23 27.44
C LYS A 2 13.91 -13.41 25.91
N ASN A 3 14.45 -14.52 25.42
CA ASN A 3 14.57 -14.80 23.98
C ASN A 3 13.24 -15.09 23.27
N ARG A 4 12.28 -15.71 23.98
CA ARG A 4 10.96 -16.01 23.41
C ARG A 4 10.12 -14.74 23.28
N PHE A 5 10.21 -13.86 24.28
CA PHE A 5 9.54 -12.57 24.23
C PHE A 5 9.99 -11.77 23.02
N LEU A 6 11.30 -11.69 22.78
CA LEU A 6 11.84 -10.98 21.62
C LEU A 6 11.34 -11.56 20.28
N LEU A 7 11.32 -12.89 20.13
CA LEU A 7 10.76 -13.54 18.92
C LEU A 7 9.31 -13.14 18.70
N VAL A 8 8.48 -13.24 19.74
CA VAL A 8 7.07 -12.91 19.66
C VAL A 8 6.88 -11.44 19.30
N THR A 9 7.64 -10.54 19.91
CA THR A 9 7.59 -9.10 19.59
C THR A 9 7.97 -8.83 18.15
N LEU A 10 9.05 -9.43 17.63
CA LEU A 10 9.46 -9.27 16.22
C LEU A 10 8.40 -9.80 15.27
N ILE A 11 7.85 -10.99 15.53
CA ILE A 11 6.77 -11.58 14.75
C ILE A 11 5.58 -10.63 14.68
N ILE A 12 5.12 -10.12 15.83
CA ILE A 12 3.97 -9.23 15.89
C ILE A 12 4.23 -7.92 15.14
N ILE A 13 5.38 -7.28 15.36
CA ILE A 13 5.71 -6.01 14.72
C ILE A 13 5.77 -6.16 13.20
N ILE A 14 6.50 -7.17 12.70
CA ILE A 14 6.63 -7.40 11.25
C ILE A 14 5.26 -7.75 10.66
N PHE A 15 4.53 -8.67 11.28
CA PHE A 15 3.22 -9.08 10.80
C PHE A 15 2.25 -7.90 10.73
N LEU A 16 2.17 -7.08 11.79
CA LEU A 16 1.29 -5.92 11.82
C LEU A 16 1.73 -4.85 10.82
N TYR A 17 3.03 -4.55 10.73
CA TYR A 17 3.52 -3.54 9.80
C TYR A 17 3.22 -3.93 8.35
N GLU A 18 3.57 -5.15 7.93
CA GLU A 18 3.36 -5.60 6.55
C GLU A 18 1.87 -5.64 6.16
N ASN A 19 0.99 -6.02 7.09
CA ASN A 19 -0.44 -6.12 6.80
C ASN A 19 -1.21 -4.81 6.99
N THR A 20 -0.68 -3.83 7.73
CA THR A 20 -1.42 -2.59 8.03
C THR A 20 -0.82 -1.34 7.42
N SER A 21 0.51 -1.28 7.20
CA SER A 21 1.16 -0.09 6.65
C SER A 21 0.56 0.39 5.32
N PRO A 22 0.10 -0.47 4.38
CA PRO A 22 -0.54 0.02 3.16
C PRO A 22 -1.77 0.92 3.38
N TYR A 23 -2.41 0.83 4.56
CA TYR A 23 -3.64 1.56 4.87
C TYR A 23 -3.41 2.93 5.53
N TRP A 24 -2.25 3.15 6.15
CA TRP A 24 -2.01 4.34 6.96
C TRP A 24 -0.69 5.05 6.67
N ILE A 25 0.29 4.40 6.02
CA ILE A 25 1.61 5.00 5.79
C ILE A 25 1.52 6.28 4.95
N ASN A 26 0.58 6.36 4.00
CA ASN A 26 0.37 7.56 3.20
C ASN A 26 -0.31 8.69 3.99
N ASN A 27 -1.07 8.37 5.05
CA ASN A 27 -1.76 9.38 5.86
C ASN A 27 -0.82 10.16 6.78
N ILE A 28 0.38 9.63 7.06
CA ILE A 28 1.41 10.33 7.84
C ILE A 28 2.33 11.19 6.96
N GLY A 29 2.08 11.24 5.65
CA GLY A 29 2.74 12.11 4.69
C GLY A 29 4.25 11.98 4.70
N THR A 30 4.96 13.11 4.72
CA THR A 30 6.43 13.13 4.72
C THR A 30 7.05 12.44 5.94
N SER A 31 6.34 12.26 7.06
CA SER A 31 6.90 11.52 8.21
C SER A 31 6.96 10.00 7.98
N ALA A 32 6.38 9.49 6.88
CA ALA A 32 6.43 8.09 6.49
C ALA A 32 7.84 7.53 6.39
N TRP A 33 8.83 8.34 5.97
CA TRP A 33 10.21 7.87 5.82
C TRP A 33 10.83 7.50 7.17
N ILE A 34 10.48 8.19 8.26
CA ILE A 34 11.00 7.92 9.61
C ILE A 34 10.51 6.54 10.07
N VAL A 35 9.21 6.30 9.90
CA VAL A 35 8.58 5.03 10.26
C VAL A 35 9.16 3.88 9.41
N SER A 36 9.32 4.12 8.11
CA SER A 36 9.90 3.14 7.19
C SER A 36 11.36 2.82 7.54
N LEU A 37 12.14 3.82 7.94
CA LEU A 37 13.53 3.65 8.38
C LEU A 37 13.61 2.87 9.70
N ALA A 38 12.75 3.20 10.67
CA ALA A 38 12.67 2.47 11.93
C ALA A 38 12.30 0.99 11.69
N TYR A 39 11.32 0.75 10.82
CA TYR A 39 10.93 -0.59 10.42
C TYR A 39 12.08 -1.34 9.72
N PHE A 40 12.80 -0.68 8.81
CA PHE A 40 13.95 -1.26 8.14
C PHE A 40 15.02 -1.73 9.14
N VAL A 41 15.35 -0.93 10.15
CA VAL A 41 16.29 -1.32 11.22
C VAL A 41 15.79 -2.55 12.00
N ILE A 42 14.49 -2.57 12.35
CA ILE A 42 13.86 -3.72 13.03
C ILE A 42 13.94 -4.98 12.15
N PHE A 43 13.70 -4.83 10.85
CA PHE A 43 13.74 -5.94 9.90
C PHE A 43 15.15 -6.53 9.77
N ILE A 44 16.19 -5.69 9.65
CA ILE A 44 17.59 -6.12 9.64
C ILE A 44 17.95 -6.85 10.96
N PHE A 45 17.52 -6.31 12.10
CA PHE A 45 17.70 -6.97 13.38
C PHE A 45 16.99 -8.33 13.44
N ALA A 46 15.79 -8.44 12.88
CA ALA A 46 15.05 -9.69 12.79
C ALA A 46 15.76 -10.74 11.92
N ILE A 47 16.41 -10.34 10.81
CA ILE A 47 17.26 -11.24 10.00
C ILE A 47 18.39 -11.81 10.86
N GLY A 48 19.15 -10.95 11.54
CA GLY A 48 20.26 -11.39 12.40
C GLY A 48 19.78 -12.32 13.51
N TYR A 49 18.65 -11.98 14.14
CA TYR A 49 18.05 -12.80 15.19
C TYR A 49 17.54 -14.15 14.67
N LEU A 50 16.96 -14.17 13.47
CA LEU A 50 16.50 -15.39 12.82
C LEU A 50 17.66 -16.36 12.58
N ILE A 51 18.79 -15.87 12.02
CA ILE A 51 20.00 -16.67 11.81
C ILE A 51 20.49 -17.24 13.15
N TYR A 52 20.58 -16.41 14.19
CA TYR A 52 20.96 -16.86 15.53
C TYR A 52 20.02 -17.95 16.07
N SER A 53 18.70 -17.79 15.90
CA SER A 53 17.70 -18.75 16.36
C SER A 53 17.78 -20.08 15.62
N ILE A 54 18.05 -20.05 14.31
CA ILE A 54 18.27 -21.25 13.49
C ILE A 54 19.53 -21.99 13.96
N VAL A 55 20.67 -21.29 14.07
CA VAL A 55 21.94 -21.89 14.53
C VAL A 55 21.77 -22.53 15.89
N ARG A 56 21.13 -21.84 16.83
CA ARG A 56 20.85 -22.38 18.17
C ARG A 56 19.93 -23.60 18.13
N SER A 57 18.92 -23.60 17.27
CA SER A 57 17.99 -24.73 17.12
C SER A 57 18.71 -25.96 16.58
N VAL A 58 19.61 -25.78 15.60
CA VAL A 58 20.45 -26.85 15.05
C VAL A 58 21.42 -27.39 16.10
N GLN A 59 22.14 -26.52 16.82
CA GLN A 59 23.05 -26.92 17.91
C GLN A 59 22.32 -27.69 19.02
N ALA A 60 21.10 -27.26 19.36
CA ALA A 60 20.25 -27.93 20.34
C ALA A 60 19.55 -29.19 19.80
N LYS A 61 19.83 -29.61 18.56
CA LYS A 61 19.18 -30.74 17.87
C LYS A 61 17.64 -30.65 17.92
N PHE A 62 17.11 -29.44 17.78
CA PHE A 62 15.67 -29.15 17.77
C PHE A 62 14.92 -29.63 19.03
N LYS A 63 15.58 -29.79 20.18
CA LYS A 63 14.94 -30.24 21.42
C LYS A 63 13.87 -29.27 21.94
N ASP A 64 14.05 -27.95 21.78
CA ASP A 64 13.07 -26.96 22.20
C ASP A 64 12.00 -26.71 21.11
N LYS A 65 10.98 -27.57 21.10
CA LYS A 65 9.85 -27.49 20.15
C LYS A 65 9.21 -26.10 20.10
N LYS A 66 9.14 -25.38 21.23
CA LYS A 66 8.51 -24.05 21.30
C LYS A 66 9.34 -23.01 20.56
N ASN A 67 10.66 -22.98 20.78
CA ASN A 67 11.54 -22.06 20.04
C ASN A 67 11.60 -22.40 18.56
N ASN A 68 11.58 -23.68 18.19
CA ASN A 68 11.57 -24.09 16.78
C ASN A 68 10.30 -23.60 16.08
N ALA A 69 9.13 -23.76 16.73
CA ALA A 69 7.87 -23.26 16.19
C ALA A 69 7.86 -21.74 16.02
N LEU A 70 8.38 -20.99 17.00
CA LEU A 70 8.51 -19.53 16.88
C LEU A 70 9.49 -19.13 15.79
N THR A 71 10.61 -19.85 15.65
CA THR A 71 11.58 -19.62 14.57
C THR A 71 10.93 -19.83 13.21
N LEU A 72 10.18 -20.94 13.05
CA LEU A 72 9.44 -21.21 11.82
C LEU A 72 8.40 -20.13 11.53
N LEU A 73 7.66 -19.68 12.54
CA LEU A 73 6.69 -18.60 12.40
C LEU A 73 7.35 -17.28 11.97
N LEU A 74 8.51 -16.94 12.54
CA LEU A 74 9.28 -15.77 12.12
C LEU A 74 9.73 -15.88 10.65
N ILE A 75 10.17 -17.06 10.20
CA ILE A 75 10.51 -17.30 8.78
C ILE A 75 9.29 -17.00 7.90
N ILE A 76 8.12 -17.55 8.24
CA ILE A 76 6.89 -17.36 7.48
C ILE A 76 6.54 -15.87 7.41
N VAL A 77 6.57 -15.17 8.54
CA VAL A 77 6.22 -13.74 8.60
C VAL A 77 7.20 -12.88 7.80
N MET A 78 8.50 -13.19 7.84
CA MET A 78 9.51 -12.49 7.03
C MET A 78 9.41 -12.80 5.54
N ALA A 79 8.80 -13.93 5.15
CA ALA A 79 8.55 -14.26 3.75
C ALA A 79 7.32 -13.54 3.16
N ILE A 80 6.40 -13.04 4.00
CA ILE A 80 5.20 -12.30 3.56
C ILE A 80 5.56 -11.17 2.58
N PRO A 81 6.46 -10.22 2.90
CA PRO A 81 6.77 -9.12 1.98
C PRO A 81 7.39 -9.56 0.65
N LEU A 82 8.02 -10.74 0.61
CA LEU A 82 8.64 -11.28 -0.61
C LEU A 82 7.62 -11.93 -1.53
N ILE A 83 6.55 -12.50 -0.98
CA ILE A 83 5.51 -13.23 -1.72
C ILE A 83 4.31 -12.34 -2.02
N PHE A 84 3.95 -11.46 -1.09
CA PHE A 84 2.77 -10.60 -1.14
C PHE A 84 3.20 -9.14 -0.98
N SER A 85 3.45 -8.46 -2.09
CA SER A 85 3.66 -7.00 -2.09
C SER A 85 2.40 -6.31 -1.56
N GLY A 86 2.46 -5.79 -0.33
CA GLY A 86 1.31 -5.18 0.37
C GLY A 86 0.62 -6.08 1.40
N GLY A 87 1.26 -7.17 1.82
CA GLY A 87 0.79 -8.04 2.89
C GLY A 87 -0.23 -9.09 2.43
N ILE A 88 -0.62 -9.97 3.35
CA ILE A 88 -1.59 -11.05 3.08
C ILE A 88 -2.95 -10.43 2.74
N PHE A 89 -3.32 -9.37 3.45
CA PHE A 89 -4.56 -8.64 3.23
C PHE A 89 -4.31 -7.37 2.42
N SER A 90 -4.22 -7.52 1.09
CA SER A 90 -4.04 -6.38 0.20
C SER A 90 -5.31 -5.53 0.07
N LYS A 91 -5.14 -4.23 -0.27
CA LYS A 91 -6.25 -3.30 -0.54
C LYS A 91 -7.26 -3.86 -1.54
N LYS A 92 -6.78 -4.63 -2.53
CA LYS A 92 -7.60 -5.30 -3.53
C LYS A 92 -8.69 -6.18 -2.90
N HIS A 93 -8.41 -6.86 -1.79
CA HIS A 93 -9.41 -7.68 -1.11
C HIS A 93 -10.46 -6.84 -0.38
N PHE A 94 -10.04 -5.82 0.38
CA PHE A 94 -10.96 -4.96 1.13
C PHE A 94 -11.83 -4.07 0.24
N TYR A 95 -11.29 -3.61 -0.88
CA TYR A 95 -11.99 -2.69 -1.76
C TYR A 95 -12.69 -3.36 -2.94
N LYS A 96 -12.85 -4.69 -2.91
CA LYS A 96 -13.53 -5.48 -3.96
C LYS A 96 -12.88 -5.34 -5.34
N GLY A 97 -11.55 -5.33 -5.38
CA GLY A 97 -10.78 -5.26 -6.62
C GLY A 97 -10.60 -3.85 -7.18
N GLU A 98 -9.67 -3.73 -8.12
CA GLU A 98 -9.47 -2.53 -8.93
C GLU A 98 -10.38 -2.62 -10.16
N LEU A 99 -11.30 -1.67 -10.28
CA LEU A 99 -12.17 -1.52 -11.45
C LEU A 99 -11.51 -0.67 -12.53
N LEU A 100 -10.79 0.38 -12.14
CA LEU A 100 -10.08 1.23 -13.10
C LEU A 100 -8.74 1.66 -12.51
N VAL A 101 -7.68 1.56 -13.30
CA VAL A 101 -6.35 2.09 -12.97
C VAL A 101 -5.91 3.00 -14.10
N ALA A 102 -5.58 4.24 -13.77
CA ALA A 102 -5.12 5.23 -14.72
C ALA A 102 -3.82 5.90 -14.26
N TYR A 103 -3.01 6.31 -15.23
CA TYR A 103 -1.68 6.86 -15.01
C TYR A 103 -1.55 8.22 -15.69
N LEU A 104 -1.03 9.20 -14.96
CA LEU A 104 -0.61 10.50 -15.46
C LEU A 104 0.91 10.55 -15.49
N ASP A 105 1.47 10.75 -16.68
CA ASP A 105 2.88 11.12 -16.81
C ASP A 105 3.00 12.63 -16.58
N GLY A 106 3.59 13.03 -15.45
CA GLY A 106 3.77 14.44 -15.14
C GLY A 106 5.20 14.93 -15.42
N VAL A 107 5.40 16.23 -15.23
CA VAL A 107 6.67 16.88 -15.56
C VAL A 107 7.68 16.69 -14.42
N ALA A 108 8.96 16.53 -14.77
CA ALA A 108 10.08 16.36 -13.83
C ALA A 108 9.98 15.10 -12.93
N GLY A 109 9.41 14.01 -13.45
CA GLY A 109 9.32 12.71 -12.75
C GLY A 109 8.20 12.64 -11.71
N ASN A 110 7.29 13.62 -11.71
CA ASN A 110 6.11 13.63 -10.86
C ASN A 110 4.99 12.85 -11.54
N ASN A 111 4.78 11.60 -11.14
CA ASN A 111 3.76 10.76 -11.74
C ASN A 111 2.48 10.73 -10.90
N GLY A 112 1.34 10.56 -11.57
CA GLY A 112 0.03 10.43 -10.95
C GLY A 112 -0.59 9.06 -11.18
N TRP A 113 -1.26 8.52 -10.16
CA TRP A 113 -1.97 7.24 -10.22
C TRP A 113 -3.37 7.42 -9.66
N LEU A 114 -4.39 7.09 -10.46
CA LEU A 114 -5.78 7.03 -10.02
C LEU A 114 -6.22 5.57 -10.03
N THR A 115 -6.72 5.09 -8.89
CA THR A 115 -7.31 3.76 -8.78
C THR A 115 -8.74 3.87 -8.26
N LEU A 116 -9.68 3.32 -9.03
CA LEU A 116 -11.08 3.14 -8.64
C LEU A 116 -11.31 1.71 -8.21
N TYR A 117 -11.93 1.53 -7.05
CA TYR A 117 -12.18 0.22 -6.48
C TYR A 117 -13.66 -0.17 -6.51
N GLY A 118 -13.96 -1.47 -6.46
CA GLY A 118 -15.30 -2.05 -6.57
C GLY A 118 -16.28 -1.77 -5.43
N ASN A 119 -15.81 -1.15 -4.35
CA ASN A 119 -16.62 -0.68 -3.21
C ASN A 119 -16.93 0.84 -3.28
N ASN A 120 -16.84 1.43 -4.47
CA ASN A 120 -17.07 2.85 -4.73
C ASN A 120 -16.07 3.78 -4.00
N THR A 121 -14.86 3.32 -3.67
CA THR A 121 -13.77 4.20 -3.18
C THR A 121 -12.72 4.45 -4.26
N TYR A 122 -12.09 5.62 -4.23
CA TYR A 122 -10.93 5.92 -5.07
C TYR A 122 -9.71 6.27 -4.23
N GLU A 123 -8.53 6.07 -4.83
CA GLU A 123 -7.26 6.61 -4.36
C GLU A 123 -6.59 7.35 -5.53
N TYR A 124 -6.11 8.56 -5.27
CA TYR A 124 -5.33 9.36 -6.22
C TYR A 124 -4.01 9.77 -5.56
N ASP A 125 -2.92 9.28 -6.13
CA ASP A 125 -1.57 9.59 -5.68
C ASP A 125 -0.89 10.45 -6.75
N TYR A 126 -0.40 11.63 -6.40
CA TYR A 126 0.39 12.49 -7.29
C TYR A 126 1.65 12.97 -6.58
N SER A 127 2.80 12.58 -7.11
CA SER A 127 4.11 12.80 -6.47
C SER A 127 4.16 12.19 -5.04
N PHE A 128 5.17 12.58 -4.27
CA PHE A 128 5.34 12.19 -2.86
C PHE A 128 4.44 12.95 -1.88
N SER A 129 3.68 13.94 -2.35
CA SER A 129 3.01 14.92 -1.48
C SER A 129 1.49 14.88 -1.52
N THR A 130 0.90 14.36 -2.58
CA THR A 130 -0.56 14.40 -2.76
C THR A 130 -1.11 12.98 -2.73
N HIS A 131 -1.83 12.65 -1.67
CA HIS A 131 -2.53 11.38 -1.51
C HIS A 131 -3.99 11.70 -1.16
N LEU A 132 -4.89 11.50 -2.11
CA LEU A 132 -6.33 11.73 -1.95
C LEU A 132 -7.06 10.40 -1.92
N LYS A 133 -8.05 10.29 -1.03
CA LYS A 133 -8.92 9.12 -0.93
C LYS A 133 -10.34 9.58 -0.64
N GLY A 134 -11.30 8.96 -1.32
CA GLY A 134 -12.71 9.30 -1.15
C GLY A 134 -13.65 8.27 -1.77
N LYS A 135 -14.91 8.66 -1.96
CA LYS A 135 -15.93 7.95 -2.70
C LYS A 135 -16.08 8.50 -4.11
N TYR A 136 -16.50 7.62 -5.01
CA TYR A 136 -16.88 8.01 -6.36
C TYR A 136 -18.19 7.36 -6.78
N LYS A 137 -18.82 7.99 -7.77
CA LYS A 137 -20.02 7.46 -8.44
C LYS A 137 -19.83 7.58 -9.94
N VAL A 138 -20.23 6.56 -10.68
CA VAL A 138 -20.24 6.59 -12.16
C VAL A 138 -21.67 6.83 -12.63
N VAL A 139 -21.84 7.78 -13.53
CA VAL A 139 -23.09 8.02 -14.27
C VAL A 139 -22.73 8.13 -15.74
N ASN A 140 -23.17 7.16 -16.54
CA ASN A 140 -22.81 7.03 -17.95
C ASN A 140 -21.27 7.00 -18.12
N ASP A 141 -20.70 7.99 -18.81
CA ASP A 141 -19.28 8.18 -19.08
C ASP A 141 -18.59 9.10 -18.06
N THR A 142 -19.32 9.60 -17.07
CA THR A 142 -18.82 10.58 -16.10
C THR A 142 -18.65 9.96 -14.72
N ILE A 143 -17.48 10.18 -14.13
CA ILE A 143 -17.05 9.72 -12.81
C ILE A 143 -17.05 10.94 -11.89
N TYR A 144 -17.90 10.96 -10.88
CA TYR A 144 -17.98 12.03 -9.89
C TYR A 144 -17.23 11.63 -8.62
N PHE A 145 -16.48 12.56 -8.06
CA PHE A 145 -15.69 12.35 -6.84
C PHE A 145 -16.27 13.18 -5.69
N ASP A 146 -16.27 12.64 -4.47
CA ASP A 146 -16.64 13.36 -3.25
C ASP A 146 -15.46 14.17 -2.70
N SER A 147 -14.74 14.88 -3.56
CA SER A 147 -13.46 15.50 -3.20
C SER A 147 -13.60 16.34 -1.91
N PRO A 148 -12.83 16.04 -0.83
CA PRO A 148 -12.89 16.83 0.38
C PRO A 148 -12.42 18.26 0.04
N ARG A 149 -13.29 19.24 0.29
CA ARG A 149 -12.96 20.65 0.09
C ARG A 149 -11.84 21.04 1.06
N GLY A 150 -10.67 21.33 0.52
CA GLY A 150 -9.56 21.95 1.24
C GLY A 150 -8.39 20.99 1.47
N GLU A 151 -7.26 21.35 0.84
CA GLU A 151 -5.86 21.14 1.29
C GLU A 151 -4.87 20.69 0.20
N SER A 152 -5.28 20.46 -1.06
CA SER A 152 -4.30 20.23 -2.14
C SER A 152 -4.64 20.90 -3.47
N THR A 153 -3.59 21.09 -4.27
CA THR A 153 -3.54 21.81 -5.56
C THR A 153 -4.43 21.16 -6.65
N TYR A 154 -4.94 19.95 -6.44
CA TYR A 154 -5.80 19.23 -7.39
C TYR A 154 -7.16 18.91 -6.76
N ASN A 155 -8.15 19.78 -6.99
CA ASN A 155 -9.55 19.50 -6.70
C ASN A 155 -10.26 19.22 -8.04
N PHE A 156 -10.58 17.95 -8.30
CA PHE A 156 -11.43 17.58 -9.43
C PHE A 156 -12.78 17.09 -8.91
N ASP A 157 -13.86 17.69 -9.41
CA ASP A 157 -15.23 17.28 -9.07
C ASP A 157 -15.63 16.02 -9.86
N TYR A 158 -15.15 15.92 -11.10
CA TYR A 158 -15.47 14.82 -11.99
C TYR A 158 -14.36 14.56 -13.02
N ALA A 159 -14.42 13.36 -13.61
CA ALA A 159 -13.68 12.97 -14.79
C ALA A 159 -14.62 12.32 -15.81
N THR A 160 -14.34 12.51 -17.09
CA THR A 160 -15.05 11.86 -18.19
C THR A 160 -14.17 10.84 -18.87
N LEU A 161 -14.68 9.62 -19.07
CA LEU A 161 -14.01 8.56 -19.81
C LEU A 161 -14.21 8.77 -21.31
N TRP A 162 -13.12 8.68 -22.07
CA TRP A 162 -13.20 8.76 -23.53
C TRP A 162 -13.97 7.56 -24.09
N LYS A 163 -14.56 7.73 -25.27
CA LYS A 163 -15.37 6.68 -25.91
C LYS A 163 -14.60 5.39 -26.16
N ASP A 164 -13.32 5.50 -26.49
CA ASP A 164 -12.40 4.37 -26.71
C ASP A 164 -11.85 3.79 -25.40
N LYS A 165 -12.20 4.40 -24.25
CA LYS A 165 -11.77 4.03 -22.90
C LYS A 165 -10.26 4.04 -22.68
N SER A 166 -9.51 4.70 -23.56
CA SER A 166 -8.05 4.79 -23.46
C SER A 166 -7.61 5.88 -22.49
N ASN A 167 -8.46 6.89 -22.27
CA ASN A 167 -8.11 8.08 -21.50
C ASN A 167 -9.24 8.55 -20.57
N LEU A 168 -8.83 9.21 -19.50
CA LEU A 168 -9.69 10.00 -18.61
C LEU A 168 -9.30 11.48 -18.71
N THR A 169 -10.32 12.34 -18.64
CA THR A 169 -10.14 13.80 -18.60
C THR A 169 -10.84 14.37 -17.37
N PHE A 170 -10.12 15.15 -16.56
CA PHE A 170 -10.68 15.80 -15.37
C PHE A 170 -11.23 17.20 -15.68
N GLY A 171 -12.25 17.64 -14.94
CA GLY A 171 -12.81 18.99 -15.07
C GLY A 171 -13.18 19.64 -13.73
N LYS A 172 -12.69 20.87 -13.50
CA LYS A 172 -13.47 21.98 -12.90
C LYS A 172 -12.86 23.38 -13.11
N ASP A 173 -11.54 23.55 -13.15
CA ASP A 173 -10.88 24.85 -13.34
C ASP A 173 -9.63 24.76 -14.23
N SER A 174 -9.40 25.82 -14.98
CA SER A 174 -8.54 25.95 -16.16
C SER A 174 -7.03 26.02 -15.89
N ILE A 175 -6.39 24.88 -15.58
CA ILE A 175 -4.95 24.70 -15.81
C ILE A 175 -4.70 23.26 -16.31
N GLY A 176 -4.87 23.07 -17.61
CA GLY A 176 -4.50 21.83 -18.32
C GLY A 176 -5.48 20.68 -18.11
N PHE A 177 -6.01 20.13 -19.20
CA PHE A 177 -6.58 18.80 -19.16
C PHE A 177 -5.48 17.83 -18.69
N SER A 178 -5.54 17.36 -17.46
CA SER A 178 -4.74 16.20 -17.06
C SER A 178 -5.39 14.99 -17.72
N TYR A 179 -4.70 14.45 -18.72
CA TYR A 179 -5.09 13.20 -19.36
C TYR A 179 -4.41 12.06 -18.62
N MET A 180 -5.21 11.13 -18.12
CA MET A 180 -4.67 9.88 -17.61
C MET A 180 -4.90 8.77 -18.61
N SER A 181 -3.82 8.11 -19.00
CA SER A 181 -3.88 6.88 -19.78
C SER A 181 -4.45 5.77 -18.90
N VAL A 182 -5.47 5.07 -19.39
CA VAL A 182 -6.09 3.99 -18.64
C VAL A 182 -5.31 2.70 -18.88
N ILE A 183 -4.74 2.16 -17.81
CA ILE A 183 -3.95 0.93 -17.84
C ILE A 183 -4.86 -0.30 -17.77
N LYS A 184 -6.00 -0.19 -17.08
CA LYS A 184 -6.87 -1.33 -16.79
C LYS A 184 -8.29 -0.88 -16.53
N ILE A 185 -9.27 -1.61 -17.08
CA ILE A 185 -10.70 -1.42 -16.81
C ILE A 185 -11.38 -2.79 -16.68
N ASN A 186 -12.08 -2.99 -15.56
CA ASN A 186 -12.96 -4.12 -15.30
C ASN A 186 -14.33 -3.54 -14.91
N TYR A 187 -15.38 -3.90 -15.63
CA TYR A 187 -16.77 -3.61 -15.27
C TYR A 187 -17.42 -4.83 -14.64
#